data_AF-A0A7Y2C231-F1
#
_entry.id   AF-A0A7Y2C231-F1
#
_cell.length_a   1.000
_cell.length_b   1.000
_cell.length_c   1.000
_cell.angle_alpha   90.00
_cell.angle_beta   90.00
_cell.angle_gamma   90.00
#
_symmetry.space_group_name_H-M   'P 1'
#
loop_
_entity.id
_entity.type
_entity.pdbx_description
1 polymer ?
#
loop_
_entity_poly.entity_id
_entity_poly.type
_entity_poly.pdbx_seq_one_letter_code
_entity_poly.pdbx_strand_id
1 'polypeptide(L)'
;SSLELGGSGHLHSSLGVNGSAAAARVECHIPAHQTFNLISKLHDLDEKIRYETLPVDLGNPYIGAGLIGNLPKPVAESVFLAQLKRKLRTECIRYTALRNRRVRKVAVCGGSGSFLLNKAIEAGADVFITGDFKYHEFFDADKKLVIADVGHFESEQFTIELLQEIIKGKFRTFACYCTEVNTNPVHYL
;
A
#
# COMPACT_ATOMS: atom_id res chain seq x y z
N SER A 1 13.83 -15.59 31.48
CA SER A 1 12.64 -14.84 31.03
C SER A 1 12.50 -15.05 29.54
N SER A 2 11.51 -15.84 29.17
CA SER A 2 11.31 -16.33 27.80
C SER A 2 10.75 -15.21 26.92
N LEU A 3 11.51 -14.81 25.90
CA LEU A 3 11.02 -13.99 24.80
C LEU A 3 10.59 -14.94 23.69
N GLU A 4 9.29 -15.22 23.62
CA GLU A 4 8.68 -15.84 22.45
C GLU A 4 8.71 -14.83 21.30
N LEU A 5 9.68 -15.00 20.39
CA LEU A 5 9.69 -14.31 19.12
C LEU A 5 8.77 -15.07 18.16
N GLY A 6 7.51 -14.66 18.12
CA GLY A 6 6.53 -15.08 17.13
C GLY A 6 6.92 -14.61 15.73
N GLY A 7 7.77 -15.39 15.07
CA GLY A 7 8.03 -15.29 13.65
C GLY A 7 8.00 -16.70 13.07
N SER A 8 7.23 -16.91 12.01
CA SER A 8 7.21 -18.18 11.26
C SER A 8 8.53 -18.35 10.52
N GLY A 9 9.62 -18.59 11.25
CA GLY A 9 10.92 -18.90 10.71
C GLY A 9 10.89 -20.34 10.22
N HIS A 10 10.82 -20.54 8.91
CA HIS A 10 11.15 -21.83 8.34
C HIS A 10 12.64 -22.07 8.52
N LEU A 11 12.99 -22.94 9.46
CA LEU A 11 14.35 -23.40 9.71
C LEU A 11 14.63 -24.57 8.78
N HIS A 12 15.63 -24.43 7.91
CA HIS A 12 16.12 -25.53 7.10
C HIS A 12 17.55 -25.83 7.53
N SER A 13 17.80 -27.08 7.93
CA SER A 13 19.12 -27.56 8.35
C SER A 13 19.58 -28.69 7.45
N SER A 14 20.79 -28.59 6.92
CA SER A 14 21.44 -29.66 6.18
C SER A 14 22.79 -29.99 6.81
N LEU A 15 23.07 -31.30 6.91
CA LEU A 15 24.34 -31.84 7.39
C LEU A 15 25.18 -32.24 6.17
N GLY A 16 26.28 -31.52 5.95
CA GLY A 16 27.26 -31.88 4.93
C GLY A 16 28.44 -32.61 5.55
N VAL A 17 28.78 -33.80 5.03
CA VAL A 17 30.00 -34.53 5.42
C VAL A 17 31.03 -34.36 4.30
N ASN A 18 31.86 -33.32 4.37
CA ASN A 18 33.04 -33.19 3.52
C ASN A 18 34.27 -33.16 4.43
N GLY A 19 35.08 -34.21 4.37
CA GLY A 19 36.48 -34.26 4.87
C GLY A 19 36.76 -33.58 6.21
N SER A 20 36.71 -34.35 7.31
CA SER A 20 37.29 -34.07 8.63
C SER A 20 36.59 -33.09 9.60
N ALA A 21 35.44 -32.49 9.27
CA ALA A 21 34.62 -31.80 10.29
C ALA A 21 33.12 -31.84 9.94
N ALA A 22 32.28 -32.18 10.92
CA ALA A 22 30.83 -32.06 10.77
C ALA A 22 30.46 -30.57 10.78
N ALA A 23 29.92 -30.07 9.65
CA ALA A 23 29.45 -28.70 9.54
C ALA A 23 27.91 -28.70 9.45
N ALA A 24 27.27 -27.90 10.31
CA ALA A 24 25.83 -27.66 10.26
C ALA A 24 25.57 -26.29 9.63
N ARG A 25 24.71 -26.24 8.62
CA ARG A 25 24.22 -24.99 8.02
C ARG A 25 22.78 -24.76 8.46
N VAL A 26 22.49 -23.54 8.95
CA VAL A 26 21.15 -23.11 9.36
C VAL A 26 20.74 -21.92 8.50
N GLU A 27 19.58 -22.01 7.88
CA GLU A 27 18.98 -20.92 7.11
C GLU A 27 17.69 -20.45 7.77
N CYS A 28 17.49 -19.14 7.83
CA CYS A 28 16.28 -18.53 8.37
C CYS A 28 15.98 -17.18 7.71
N HIS A 29 14.72 -16.78 7.71
CA HIS A 29 14.29 -15.45 7.28
C HIS A 29 14.07 -14.57 8.51
N ILE A 30 14.62 -13.35 8.48
CA ILE A 30 14.47 -12.37 9.55
C ILE A 30 14.10 -11.00 8.98
N PRO A 31 13.36 -10.17 9.73
CA PRO A 31 13.16 -8.78 9.33
C PRO A 31 14.48 -8.02 9.27
N ALA A 32 14.69 -7.21 8.24
CA ALA A 32 15.96 -6.49 8.01
C ALA A 32 16.41 -5.63 9.21
N HIS A 33 15.47 -5.04 9.95
CA HIS A 33 15.77 -4.23 11.14
C HIS A 33 16.30 -5.06 12.33
N GLN A 34 16.18 -6.39 12.30
CA GLN A 34 16.68 -7.28 13.36
C GLN A 34 18.05 -7.88 13.06
N THR A 35 18.55 -7.72 11.82
CA THR A 35 19.81 -8.32 11.36
C THR A 35 20.98 -7.96 12.27
N PHE A 36 21.12 -6.68 12.64
CA PHE A 36 22.19 -6.23 13.52
C PHE A 36 22.14 -6.91 14.90
N ASN A 37 20.96 -6.99 15.51
CA ASN A 37 20.78 -7.61 16.82
C ASN A 37 21.07 -9.12 16.79
N LEU A 38 20.74 -9.80 15.68
CA LEU A 38 21.05 -11.22 15.52
C LEU A 38 22.55 -11.43 15.37
N ILE A 39 23.21 -10.66 14.50
CA ILE A 39 24.66 -10.76 14.27
C ILE A 39 25.43 -10.53 15.58
N SER A 40 25.04 -9.51 16.35
CA SER A 40 25.65 -9.25 17.66
C SER A 40 25.55 -10.48 18.58
N LYS A 41 24.37 -11.09 18.68
CA LYS A 41 24.16 -12.27 19.52
C LYS A 41 24.91 -13.51 19.04
N LEU A 42 25.06 -13.68 17.72
CA LEU A 42 25.85 -14.77 17.14
C LEU A 42 27.33 -14.58 17.46
N HIS A 43 27.83 -13.35 17.35
CA HIS A 43 29.20 -13.02 17.72
C HIS A 43 29.48 -13.25 19.22
N ASP A 44 28.54 -12.88 20.10
CA ASP A 44 28.65 -13.14 21.54
C ASP A 44 28.62 -14.65 21.88
N LEU A 45 27.97 -15.45 21.05
CA LEU A 45 27.88 -16.90 21.23
C LEU A 45 29.19 -17.60 20.85
N ASP A 46 29.73 -17.30 19.66
CA ASP A 46 31.03 -17.78 19.19
C ASP A 46 31.50 -16.94 17.99
N GLU A 47 32.65 -16.26 18.14
CA GLU A 47 33.30 -15.44 17.11
C GLU A 47 33.67 -16.20 15.83
N LYS A 48 33.72 -17.54 15.89
CA LYS A 48 34.03 -18.39 14.73
C LYS A 48 32.83 -18.63 13.83
N ILE A 49 31.61 -18.31 14.28
CA ILE A 49 30.40 -18.44 13.46
C ILE A 49 30.53 -17.55 12.23
N ARG A 50 30.51 -18.17 11.06
CA ARG A 50 30.46 -17.48 9.78
C ARG A 50 29.01 -17.33 9.35
N TYR A 51 28.65 -16.15 8.87
CA TYR A 51 27.32 -15.86 8.39
C TYR A 51 27.38 -15.11 7.05
N GLU A 52 26.32 -15.25 6.29
CA GLU A 52 26.07 -14.52 5.06
C GLU A 52 24.64 -13.97 5.12
N THR A 53 24.46 -12.71 4.73
CA THR A 53 23.14 -12.09 4.66
C THR A 53 22.80 -11.84 3.21
N LEU A 54 21.70 -12.42 2.75
CA LEU A 54 21.16 -12.20 1.41
C LEU A 54 19.84 -11.44 1.55
N PRO A 55 19.68 -10.26 0.91
CA PRO A 55 18.41 -9.58 0.90
C PRO A 55 17.40 -10.42 0.11
N VAL A 56 16.28 -10.75 0.76
CA VAL A 56 15.17 -11.43 0.11
C VAL A 56 13.97 -10.48 0.17
N ASP A 57 13.55 -9.99 -1.00
CA ASP A 57 12.26 -9.32 -1.12
C ASP A 57 11.19 -10.37 -1.33
N LEU A 58 10.52 -10.74 -0.24
CA LEU A 58 9.37 -11.65 -0.29
C LEU A 58 8.10 -10.94 -0.76
N GLY A 59 8.14 -9.62 -0.94
CA GLY A 59 6.98 -8.77 -1.05
C GLY A 59 6.14 -8.79 0.23
N ASN A 60 5.37 -7.74 0.46
CA ASN A 60 4.28 -7.81 1.43
C ASN A 60 2.96 -7.73 0.64
N PRO A 61 2.16 -8.81 0.59
CA PRO A 61 0.92 -8.82 -0.17
C PRO A 61 -0.12 -7.82 0.37
N TYR A 62 0.09 -7.29 1.57
CA TYR A 62 -0.76 -6.30 2.22
C TYR A 62 -0.27 -4.86 2.06
N ILE A 63 0.87 -4.63 1.39
CA ILE A 63 1.41 -3.29 1.16
C ILE A 63 1.40 -2.97 -0.34
N GLY A 64 0.88 -1.79 -0.67
CA GLY A 64 0.88 -1.27 -2.02
C GLY A 64 0.49 0.20 -2.05
N ALA A 65 0.71 0.85 -3.19
CA ALA A 65 0.39 2.27 -3.39
C ALA A 65 -1.11 2.54 -3.62
N GLY A 66 -1.93 1.51 -3.80
CA GLY A 66 -3.35 1.65 -4.04
C GLY A 66 -4.14 0.45 -3.54
N LEU A 67 -5.46 0.60 -3.54
CA LEU A 67 -6.40 -0.42 -3.09
C LEU A 67 -7.36 -0.78 -4.23
N ILE A 68 -7.83 -2.02 -4.23
CA ILE A 68 -8.89 -2.45 -5.13
C ILE A 68 -9.98 -3.18 -4.33
N GLY A 69 -11.23 -2.94 -4.67
CA GLY A 69 -12.36 -3.51 -3.95
C GLY A 69 -13.60 -3.63 -4.82
N ASN A 70 -14.65 -4.24 -4.26
CA ASN A 70 -15.94 -4.36 -4.91
C ASN A 70 -17.01 -3.59 -4.12
N LEU A 71 -17.87 -2.88 -4.85
CA LEU A 71 -19.11 -2.36 -4.30
C LEU A 71 -20.05 -3.51 -3.93
N PRO A 72 -20.84 -3.38 -2.84
CA PRO A 72 -21.82 -4.37 -2.45
C PRO A 72 -22.86 -4.65 -3.55
N LYS A 73 -23.24 -3.61 -4.30
CA LYS A 73 -24.18 -3.69 -5.42
C LYS A 73 -23.62 -2.89 -6.61
N PRO A 74 -23.66 -3.44 -7.84
CA PRO A 74 -23.26 -2.69 -9.02
C PRO A 74 -24.18 -1.49 -9.27
N VAL A 75 -23.60 -0.34 -9.62
CA VAL A 75 -24.33 0.91 -9.90
C VAL A 75 -23.94 1.46 -11.28
N ALA A 76 -24.73 2.35 -11.87
CA ALA A 76 -24.34 3.00 -13.12
C ALA A 76 -23.13 3.93 -12.91
N GLU A 77 -22.28 4.11 -13.94
CA GLU A 77 -21.08 4.95 -13.86
C GLU A 77 -21.39 6.40 -13.45
N SER A 78 -22.43 7.01 -14.01
CA SER A 78 -22.85 8.38 -13.64
C SER A 78 -23.28 8.49 -12.17
N VAL A 79 -24.01 7.48 -11.68
CA VAL A 79 -24.44 7.41 -10.27
C VAL A 79 -23.22 7.23 -9.36
N PHE A 80 -22.26 6.40 -9.76
CA PHE A 80 -21.02 6.21 -9.02
C PHE A 80 -20.23 7.51 -8.89
N LEU A 81 -20.02 8.24 -10.00
CA LEU A 81 -19.29 9.50 -9.99
C LEU A 81 -19.98 10.57 -9.11
N ALA A 82 -21.32 10.64 -9.16
CA ALA A 82 -22.07 11.54 -8.28
C ALA A 82 -21.93 11.17 -6.79
N GLN A 83 -21.94 9.87 -6.46
CA GLN A 83 -21.69 9.39 -5.11
C GLN A 83 -20.25 9.67 -4.66
N LEU A 84 -19.28 9.47 -5.56
CA LEU A 84 -17.86 9.71 -5.32
C LEU A 84 -17.62 11.19 -4.97
N LYS A 85 -18.16 12.10 -5.80
CA LYS A 85 -18.10 13.56 -5.57
C LYS A 85 -18.57 13.94 -4.18
N ARG A 86 -19.74 13.44 -3.79
CA ARG A 86 -20.32 13.71 -2.46
C ARG A 86 -19.52 13.09 -1.32
N LYS A 87 -19.03 11.86 -1.48
CA LYS A 87 -18.25 11.17 -0.43
C LYS A 87 -16.90 11.82 -0.18
N LEU A 88 -16.22 12.22 -1.25
CA LEU A 88 -14.94 12.92 -1.19
C LEU A 88 -15.07 14.43 -1.01
N ARG A 89 -16.29 14.96 -0.90
CA ARG A 89 -16.53 16.41 -0.71
C ARG A 89 -15.76 17.28 -1.72
N THR A 90 -15.60 16.80 -2.95
CA THR A 90 -14.88 17.51 -4.02
C THR A 90 -15.84 18.34 -4.86
N GLU A 91 -15.38 19.51 -5.30
CA GLU A 91 -16.18 20.45 -6.10
C GLU A 91 -16.35 19.98 -7.54
N CYS A 92 -15.37 19.26 -8.11
CA CYS A 92 -15.48 18.68 -9.44
C CYS A 92 -14.75 17.34 -9.56
N ILE A 93 -15.12 16.56 -10.57
CA ILE A 93 -14.41 15.33 -10.94
C ILE A 93 -14.19 15.41 -12.44
N ARG A 94 -12.94 15.28 -12.88
CA ARG A 94 -12.61 15.10 -14.30
C ARG A 94 -12.61 13.60 -14.58
N TYR A 95 -13.29 13.17 -15.64
CA TYR A 95 -13.44 11.74 -15.91
C TYR A 95 -13.40 11.44 -17.40
N THR A 96 -12.98 10.21 -17.76
CA THR A 96 -13.04 9.74 -19.15
C THR A 96 -14.47 9.47 -19.59
N ALA A 97 -14.70 9.40 -20.90
CA ALA A 97 -16.02 9.10 -21.46
C ALA A 97 -16.63 7.83 -20.81
N LEU A 98 -17.90 7.94 -20.40
CA LEU A 98 -18.63 6.83 -19.81
C LEU A 98 -18.82 5.72 -20.84
N ARG A 99 -18.79 4.48 -20.37
CA ARG A 99 -18.91 3.28 -21.21
C ARG A 99 -20.35 2.75 -21.23
N ASN A 100 -21.27 3.39 -20.51
CA ASN A 100 -22.63 2.93 -20.24
C ASN A 100 -22.64 1.53 -19.59
N ARG A 101 -21.68 1.28 -18.71
CA ARG A 101 -21.55 0.02 -17.96
C ARG A 101 -21.93 0.24 -16.49
N ARG A 102 -22.00 -0.86 -15.75
CA ARG A 102 -22.12 -0.81 -14.28
C ARG A 102 -20.74 -0.88 -13.64
N VAL A 103 -20.56 -0.10 -12.59
CA VAL A 103 -19.39 -0.11 -11.71
C VAL A 103 -19.64 -1.10 -10.59
N ARG A 104 -18.75 -2.07 -10.45
CA ARG A 104 -18.66 -2.96 -9.28
C ARG A 104 -17.25 -2.93 -8.72
N LYS A 105 -16.23 -3.16 -9.54
CA LYS A 105 -14.84 -3.20 -9.09
C LYS A 105 -14.21 -1.82 -9.20
N VAL A 106 -13.64 -1.31 -8.12
CA VAL A 106 -13.08 0.03 -8.05
C VAL A 106 -11.64 -0.06 -7.56
N ALA A 107 -10.73 0.55 -8.29
CA ALA A 107 -9.36 0.78 -7.86
C ALA A 107 -9.21 2.23 -7.39
N VAL A 108 -8.38 2.46 -6.36
CA VAL A 108 -8.12 3.79 -5.80
C VAL A 108 -6.64 3.95 -5.46
N CYS A 109 -6.10 5.13 -5.75
CA CYS A 109 -4.79 5.60 -5.32
C CYS A 109 -4.95 7.05 -4.87
N GLY A 110 -4.45 7.41 -3.68
CA GLY A 110 -4.36 8.80 -3.27
C GLY A 110 -3.30 9.55 -4.08
N GLY A 111 -3.43 10.87 -4.17
CA GLY A 111 -2.45 11.75 -4.81
C GLY A 111 -2.33 11.50 -6.31
N SER A 112 -1.10 11.39 -6.81
CA SER A 112 -0.79 11.20 -8.24
C SER A 112 -0.56 9.74 -8.58
N GLY A 113 -1.62 9.03 -8.97
CA GLY A 113 -1.65 7.58 -9.20
C GLY A 113 -1.62 7.14 -10.66
N SER A 114 -1.30 8.01 -11.63
CA SER A 114 -1.38 7.66 -13.06
C SER A 114 -0.51 6.44 -13.44
N PHE A 115 0.62 6.26 -12.75
CA PHE A 115 1.50 5.09 -12.90
C PHE A 115 0.84 3.73 -12.58
N LEU A 116 -0.30 3.72 -11.88
CA LEU A 116 -1.06 2.51 -11.55
C LEU A 116 -2.17 2.19 -12.55
N LEU A 117 -2.39 3.02 -13.57
CA LEU A 117 -3.48 2.83 -14.53
C LEU A 117 -3.46 1.43 -15.17
N ASN A 118 -2.30 0.99 -15.66
CA ASN A 118 -2.16 -0.34 -16.26
C ASN A 118 -2.48 -1.45 -15.26
N LYS A 119 -2.02 -1.33 -14.00
CA LYS A 119 -2.34 -2.30 -12.95
C LYS A 119 -3.83 -2.34 -12.63
N ALA A 120 -4.51 -1.18 -12.63
CA ALA A 120 -5.95 -1.11 -12.42
C ALA A 120 -6.74 -1.78 -13.58
N ILE A 121 -6.27 -1.58 -14.82
CA ILE A 121 -6.82 -2.24 -16.02
C ILE A 121 -6.63 -3.76 -15.92
N GLU A 122 -5.42 -4.23 -15.62
CA GLU A 122 -5.09 -5.66 -15.47
C GLU A 122 -5.88 -6.32 -14.36
N ALA A 123 -6.10 -5.62 -13.25
CA ALA A 123 -6.94 -6.08 -12.15
C ALA A 123 -8.45 -6.08 -12.51
N GLY A 124 -8.82 -5.58 -13.69
CA GLY A 124 -10.18 -5.54 -14.22
C GLY A 124 -11.07 -4.58 -13.44
N ALA A 125 -10.55 -3.42 -13.02
CA ALA A 125 -11.34 -2.38 -12.39
C ALA A 125 -12.31 -1.74 -13.40
N ASP A 126 -13.51 -1.41 -12.94
CA ASP A 126 -14.46 -0.64 -13.73
C ASP A 126 -14.14 0.86 -13.65
N VAL A 127 -13.68 1.34 -12.49
CA VAL A 127 -13.29 2.73 -12.26
C VAL A 127 -11.96 2.77 -11.54
N PHE A 128 -11.09 3.70 -11.93
CA PHE A 128 -9.86 4.04 -11.23
C PHE A 128 -9.93 5.47 -10.69
N ILE A 129 -9.84 5.61 -9.37
CA ILE A 129 -9.94 6.89 -8.66
C ILE A 129 -8.53 7.34 -8.24
N THR A 130 -8.19 8.58 -8.54
CA THR A 130 -6.88 9.18 -8.23
C THR A 130 -6.93 10.70 -8.46
N GLY A 131 -5.85 11.42 -8.19
CA GLY A 131 -5.62 12.79 -8.63
C GLY A 131 -4.56 12.90 -9.74
N ASP A 132 -4.34 14.14 -10.19
CA ASP A 132 -3.22 14.61 -11.02
C ASP A 132 -3.04 13.92 -12.39
N PHE A 133 -4.13 13.54 -13.05
CA PHE A 133 -4.02 13.10 -14.44
C PHE A 133 -3.71 14.27 -15.38
N LYS A 134 -2.74 14.06 -16.26
CA LYS A 134 -2.43 14.91 -17.41
C LYS A 134 -3.38 14.58 -18.56
N TYR A 135 -3.58 15.56 -19.44
CA TYR A 135 -4.56 15.45 -20.54
C TYR A 135 -4.36 14.20 -21.41
N HIS A 136 -3.12 13.87 -21.78
CA HIS A 136 -2.83 12.70 -22.61
C HIS A 136 -3.06 11.38 -21.88
N GLU A 137 -2.84 11.33 -20.57
CA GLU A 137 -3.04 10.11 -19.76
C GLU A 137 -4.52 9.69 -19.69
N PHE A 138 -5.46 10.63 -19.90
CA PHE A 138 -6.89 10.28 -20.02
C PHE A 138 -7.18 9.38 -21.23
N PHE A 139 -6.36 9.45 -22.30
CA PHE A 139 -6.53 8.59 -23.47
C PHE A 139 -6.05 7.16 -23.21
N ASP A 140 -5.11 6.97 -22.29
CA ASP A 140 -4.49 5.67 -22.00
C ASP A 140 -5.49 4.66 -21.38
N ALA A 141 -6.57 5.15 -20.78
CA ALA A 141 -7.66 4.29 -20.33
C ALA A 141 -8.37 3.56 -21.47
N ASP A 142 -8.40 4.16 -22.67
CA ASP A 142 -8.91 3.56 -23.91
C ASP A 142 -10.24 2.78 -23.74
N LYS A 143 -11.21 3.39 -23.03
CA LYS A 143 -12.51 2.78 -22.69
C LYS A 143 -12.44 1.43 -21.95
N LYS A 144 -11.28 1.01 -21.45
CA LYS A 144 -11.10 -0.20 -20.64
C LYS A 144 -11.67 0.02 -19.23
N LEU A 145 -11.43 1.19 -18.65
CA LEU A 145 -12.02 1.66 -17.39
C LEU A 145 -12.38 3.15 -17.45
N VAL A 146 -13.14 3.63 -16.47
CA VAL A 146 -13.35 5.07 -16.26
C VAL A 146 -12.27 5.59 -15.33
N ILE A 147 -11.49 6.57 -15.76
CA ILE A 147 -10.63 7.34 -14.85
C ILE A 147 -11.53 8.37 -14.18
N ALA A 148 -11.44 8.49 -12.86
CA ALA A 148 -12.05 9.54 -12.07
C ALA A 148 -10.94 10.31 -11.36
N ASP A 149 -10.54 11.44 -11.95
CA ASP A 149 -9.62 12.39 -11.35
C ASP A 149 -10.39 13.32 -10.41
N VAL A 150 -10.16 13.13 -9.12
CA VAL A 150 -10.88 13.81 -8.03
C VAL A 150 -10.10 14.98 -7.44
N GLY A 151 -8.87 15.21 -7.89
CA GLY A 151 -7.90 16.14 -7.29
C GLY A 151 -6.98 15.48 -6.25
N HIS A 152 -5.74 15.97 -6.17
CA HIS A 152 -4.71 15.41 -5.28
C HIS A 152 -5.11 15.56 -3.81
N PHE A 153 -5.37 16.79 -3.40
CA PHE A 153 -5.71 17.11 -2.02
C PHE A 153 -7.00 16.39 -1.59
N GLU A 154 -8.01 16.40 -2.45
CA GLU A 154 -9.33 15.83 -2.18
C GLU A 154 -9.25 14.31 -1.98
N SER A 155 -8.34 13.64 -2.67
CA SER A 155 -8.12 12.20 -2.50
C SER A 155 -7.46 11.84 -1.16
N GLU A 156 -6.72 12.78 -0.56
CA GLU A 156 -5.91 12.56 0.65
C GLU A 156 -6.44 13.27 1.90
N GLN A 157 -7.49 14.09 1.78
CA GLN A 157 -7.99 14.92 2.87
C GLN A 157 -8.33 14.14 4.16
N PHE A 158 -8.67 12.86 4.05
CA PHE A 158 -9.01 11.98 5.18
C PHE A 158 -7.81 11.37 5.90
N THR A 159 -6.59 11.60 5.40
CA THR A 159 -5.36 11.00 5.93
C THR A 159 -5.06 11.54 7.33
N ILE A 160 -5.38 12.81 7.58
CA ILE A 160 -5.12 13.45 8.88
C ILE A 160 -5.98 12.81 9.97
N GLU A 161 -7.28 12.58 9.73
CA GLU A 161 -8.14 11.90 10.70
C GLU A 161 -7.69 10.46 10.93
N LEU A 162 -7.32 9.73 9.88
CA LEU A 162 -6.81 8.36 9.99
C LEU A 162 -5.56 8.29 10.87
N LEU A 163 -4.59 9.19 10.64
CA LEU A 163 -3.37 9.26 11.45
C LEU A 163 -3.71 9.63 12.89
N GLN A 164 -4.63 10.56 13.11
CA GLN A 164 -5.07 10.94 14.46
C GLN A 164 -5.66 9.74 15.21
N GLU A 165 -6.51 8.94 14.57
CA GLU A 165 -7.09 7.72 15.17
C GLU A 165 -6.01 6.71 15.54
N ILE A 166 -5.04 6.46 14.65
CA ILE A 166 -3.93 5.53 14.89
C ILE A 166 -3.07 6.01 16.07
N ILE A 167 -2.74 7.30 16.12
CA ILE A 167 -1.91 7.88 17.18
C ILE A 167 -2.66 7.84 18.51
N LYS A 168 -3.93 8.26 18.56
CA LYS A 168 -4.76 8.19 19.78
C LYS A 168 -4.91 6.75 20.29
N GLY A 169 -5.03 5.77 19.38
CA GLY A 169 -5.11 4.36 19.72
C GLY A 169 -3.84 3.83 20.40
N LYS A 170 -2.66 4.28 19.94
CA LYS A 170 -1.35 3.86 20.50
C LYS A 170 -0.90 4.68 21.71
N PHE A 171 -1.19 5.97 21.73
CA PHE A 171 -0.70 6.94 22.72
C PHE A 171 -1.87 7.68 23.38
N ARG A 172 -2.48 7.04 24.38
CA ARG A 172 -3.68 7.57 25.08
C ARG A 172 -3.38 8.77 25.98
N THR A 173 -2.11 9.01 26.30
CA THR A 173 -1.68 10.01 27.30
C THR A 173 -1.59 11.43 26.73
N PHE A 174 -1.51 11.58 25.41
CA PHE A 174 -1.31 12.88 24.76
C PHE A 174 -2.54 13.28 23.94
N ALA A 175 -2.90 14.56 24.01
CA ALA A 175 -3.92 15.11 23.13
C ALA A 175 -3.35 15.27 21.71
N CYS A 176 -3.97 14.60 20.73
CA CYS A 176 -3.62 14.77 19.32
C CYS A 176 -4.51 15.87 18.70
N TYR A 177 -3.89 16.92 18.17
CA TYR A 177 -4.54 17.98 17.44
C TYR A 177 -4.31 17.82 15.93
N CYS A 178 -5.34 18.06 15.15
CA CYS A 178 -5.25 18.14 13.69
C CYS A 178 -5.23 19.59 13.27
N THR A 179 -4.48 19.91 12.21
CA THR A 179 -4.56 21.25 11.61
C THR A 179 -5.94 21.45 10.98
N GLU A 180 -6.50 22.65 11.16
CA GLU A 180 -7.74 23.09 10.49
C GLU A 180 -7.42 23.96 9.26
N VAL A 181 -6.15 24.26 9.02
CA VAL A 181 -5.71 25.07 7.88
C VAL A 181 -5.83 24.24 6.61
N ASN A 182 -6.66 24.71 5.68
CA ASN A 182 -6.72 24.16 4.33
C ASN A 182 -5.50 24.65 3.53
N THR A 183 -4.68 23.71 3.09
CA THR A 183 -3.46 23.97 2.30
C THR A 183 -3.62 23.63 0.82
N ASN A 184 -4.85 23.42 0.33
CA ASN A 184 -5.12 23.17 -1.07
C ASN A 184 -4.88 24.45 -1.90
N PRO A 185 -3.91 24.45 -2.85
CA PRO A 185 -3.67 25.61 -3.69
C PRO A 185 -4.63 25.70 -4.89
N VAL A 186 -5.46 24.67 -5.12
CA VAL A 186 -6.36 24.57 -6.26
C VAL A 186 -7.75 25.05 -5.87
N HIS A 187 -8.33 25.94 -6.68
CA HIS A 187 -9.69 26.43 -6.53
C HIS A 187 -10.51 26.04 -7.77
N TYR A 188 -11.75 25.60 -7.57
CA TYR A 188 -12.66 25.23 -8.65
C TYR A 188 -13.76 26.29 -8.83
N LEU A 189 -14.39 26.27 -10.01
CA LEU A 189 -15.49 27.15 -10.44
C LEU A 189 -16.67 26.29 -10.87
#